data_AF-A0AAD5PWW0-F1
#
_entry.id   AF-A0AAD5PWW0-F1
#
_cell.length_a   1.000
_cell.length_b   1.000
_cell.length_c   1.000
_cell.angle_alpha   90.00
_cell.angle_beta   90.00
_cell.angle_gamma   90.00
#
_symmetry.space_group_name_H-M   'P 1'
#
loop_
_entity.id
_entity.type
_entity.pdbx_description
1 polymer ?
#
loop_
_entity_poly.entity_id
_entity_poly.type
_entity_poly.pdbx_seq_one_letter_code
_entity_poly.pdbx_strand_id
1 'polypeptide(L)'
;MLPTNLREKLFQVQEELASSLRTLGLAEANVPLVIPSRHGKHFEGLRLDAGADLLNHYQFQWCRMREASDVNYQLAEQADKAITAIESYINWQHQLVTTLTSNLNSVSSMVVQLQKITESIGVTETTLTKTEEQLALLEDFVKDSQFDSELKDCDKKFIMLQEQKFAELERLKSNLMAQHLQKVREYETKQIFKAKERQAIFEQAFETEIRQYKESGIIPRLSQANRQTASLEEIVVEDDPSSLNEFLDE
;
A
#
# COMPACT_ATOMS: atom_id res chain seq x y z
N MET A 1 -54.78 37.13 -18.13
CA MET A 1 -56.25 37.22 -18.14
C MET A 1 -56.66 38.47 -17.37
N LEU A 2 -56.59 39.66 -18.01
CA LEU A 2 -57.10 40.88 -17.37
C LEU A 2 -58.64 40.82 -17.40
N PRO A 3 -59.33 41.18 -16.31
CA PRO A 3 -60.76 40.99 -16.19
C PRO A 3 -61.50 41.92 -17.15
N THR A 4 -62.23 41.34 -18.11
CA THR A 4 -63.16 42.00 -19.05
C THR A 4 -64.11 42.97 -18.35
N ASN A 5 -64.40 42.69 -17.07
CA ASN A 5 -65.23 43.50 -16.18
C ASN A 5 -64.73 44.94 -16.00
N LEU A 6 -63.41 45.19 -15.96
CA LEU A 6 -62.88 46.57 -15.82
C LEU A 6 -63.07 47.38 -17.11
N ARG A 7 -63.01 46.72 -18.27
CA ARG A 7 -63.16 47.39 -19.57
C ARG A 7 -64.61 47.78 -19.82
N GLU A 8 -65.56 46.94 -19.45
CA GLU A 8 -66.99 47.26 -19.48
C GLU A 8 -67.32 48.39 -18.51
N LYS A 9 -66.78 48.37 -17.29
CA LYS A 9 -67.00 49.46 -16.32
C LYS A 9 -66.42 50.79 -16.77
N LEU A 10 -65.24 50.79 -17.41
CA LEU A 10 -64.67 52.01 -17.99
C LEU A 10 -65.53 52.54 -19.14
N PHE A 11 -66.05 51.66 -20.00
CA PHE A 11 -66.98 52.05 -21.08
C PHE A 11 -68.26 52.65 -20.53
N GLN A 12 -68.84 52.06 -19.48
CA GLN A 12 -70.05 52.54 -18.84
C GLN A 12 -69.85 53.92 -18.19
N VAL A 13 -68.71 54.13 -17.52
CA VAL A 13 -68.35 55.46 -16.96
C VAL A 13 -68.16 56.49 -18.08
N GLN A 14 -67.57 56.08 -19.21
CA GLN A 14 -67.39 56.95 -20.36
C GLN A 14 -68.72 57.36 -21.00
N GLU A 15 -69.67 56.43 -21.07
CA GLU A 15 -71.01 56.67 -21.62
C GLU A 15 -71.86 57.52 -20.67
N GLU A 16 -71.79 57.30 -19.36
CA GLU A 16 -72.44 58.13 -18.34
C GLU A 16 -71.89 59.55 -18.31
N LEU A 17 -70.57 59.72 -18.42
CA LEU A 17 -69.94 61.04 -18.56
C LEU A 17 -70.34 61.71 -19.87
N ALA A 18 -70.40 60.97 -20.98
CA ALA A 18 -70.83 61.50 -22.26
C ALA A 18 -72.32 61.89 -22.26
N SER A 19 -73.19 61.11 -21.60
CA SER A 19 -74.61 61.45 -21.45
C SER A 19 -74.82 62.64 -20.52
N SER A 20 -74.06 62.72 -19.43
CA SER A 20 -74.05 63.87 -18.52
C SER A 20 -73.62 65.15 -19.24
N LEU A 21 -72.54 65.07 -20.04
CA LEU A 21 -72.07 66.17 -20.88
C LEU A 21 -73.05 66.51 -22.00
N ARG A 22 -73.78 65.55 -22.57
CA ARG A 22 -74.81 65.83 -23.58
C ARG A 22 -76.08 66.46 -22.96
N THR A 23 -76.31 66.23 -21.67
CA THR A 23 -77.40 66.85 -20.90
C THR A 23 -77.03 68.27 -20.45
N LEU A 24 -75.74 68.53 -20.17
CA LEU A 24 -75.21 69.85 -19.83
C LEU A 24 -74.82 70.68 -21.07
N GLY A 25 -74.49 70.00 -22.17
CA GLY A 25 -74.14 70.56 -23.46
C GLY A 25 -75.38 70.83 -24.29
N LEU A 26 -75.97 72.01 -24.06
CA LEU A 26 -76.74 72.82 -25.02
C LEU A 26 -77.19 72.04 -26.26
N ALA A 27 -78.33 71.36 -26.15
CA ALA A 27 -79.15 71.13 -27.33
C ALA A 27 -79.43 72.52 -27.92
N GLU A 28 -78.88 72.79 -29.11
CA GLU A 28 -79.05 74.02 -29.86
C GLU A 28 -80.54 74.25 -30.16
N ALA A 29 -81.24 74.89 -29.23
CA ALA A 29 -82.48 75.57 -29.52
C ALA A 29 -82.08 76.94 -30.09
N ASN A 30 -82.25 77.10 -31.41
CA ASN A 30 -82.28 78.40 -32.10
C ASN A 30 -83.48 79.22 -31.62
N VAL A 31 -83.43 79.63 -30.35
CA VAL A 31 -84.28 80.66 -29.78
C VAL A 31 -83.35 81.85 -29.55
N PRO A 32 -83.61 83.02 -30.12
CA PRO A 32 -82.80 84.19 -29.82
C PRO A 32 -82.82 84.37 -28.30
N LEU A 33 -81.64 84.34 -27.68
CA LEU A 33 -81.43 84.76 -26.29
C LEU A 33 -81.85 86.22 -26.19
N VAL A 34 -83.14 86.45 -25.97
CA VAL A 34 -83.63 87.69 -25.39
C VAL A 34 -83.08 87.67 -23.97
N ILE A 35 -81.88 88.22 -23.80
CA ILE A 35 -81.40 88.66 -22.49
C ILE A 35 -82.45 89.68 -22.06
N PRO A 36 -83.27 89.40 -21.03
CA PRO A 36 -84.16 90.42 -20.52
C PRO A 36 -83.24 91.51 -20.00
N SER A 37 -83.28 92.69 -20.63
CA SER A 37 -82.61 93.87 -20.11
C SER A 37 -83.16 94.10 -18.71
N ARG A 38 -82.41 93.69 -17.69
CA ARG A 38 -82.69 94.00 -16.29
C ARG A 38 -82.30 95.45 -16.01
N HIS A 39 -82.89 96.38 -16.75
CA HIS A 39 -83.00 97.77 -16.32
C HIS A 39 -84.35 97.92 -15.62
N GLY A 40 -84.41 97.36 -14.42
CA GLY A 40 -85.60 97.37 -13.57
C GLY A 40 -85.18 97.48 -12.12
N LYS A 41 -85.13 98.73 -11.64
CA LYS A 41 -84.83 99.16 -10.27
C LYS A 41 -83.39 98.89 -9.83
N HIS A 42 -82.67 99.99 -9.57
CA HIS A 42 -81.49 99.99 -8.70
C HIS A 42 -81.86 99.26 -7.40
N PHE A 43 -81.48 97.99 -7.28
CA PHE A 43 -81.32 97.34 -5.98
C PHE A 43 -79.99 97.85 -5.42
N GLU A 44 -80.01 99.06 -4.86
CA GLU A 44 -78.93 99.54 -4.00
C GLU A 44 -78.78 98.55 -2.83
N GLY A 45 -77.75 97.69 -2.92
CA GLY A 45 -77.38 96.73 -1.87
C GLY A 45 -77.16 95.29 -2.31
N LEU A 46 -77.57 94.87 -3.52
CA LEU A 46 -77.31 93.50 -3.99
C LEU A 46 -76.00 93.44 -4.78
N ARG A 47 -74.93 92.95 -4.14
CA ARG A 47 -73.63 92.70 -4.81
C ARG A 47 -73.78 91.59 -5.84
N LEU A 48 -74.01 91.94 -7.12
CA LEU A 48 -74.03 90.97 -8.22
C LEU A 48 -72.67 90.24 -8.38
N ASP A 49 -71.59 90.82 -7.88
CA ASP A 49 -70.23 90.26 -7.95
C ASP A 49 -69.91 89.23 -6.86
N ALA A 50 -70.81 89.00 -5.89
CA ALA A 50 -70.55 88.08 -4.79
C ALA A 50 -70.28 86.63 -5.24
N GLY A 51 -70.87 86.21 -6.37
CA GLY A 51 -70.57 84.90 -6.98
C GLY A 51 -69.20 84.85 -7.65
N ALA A 52 -68.77 85.94 -8.27
CA ALA A 52 -67.45 86.06 -8.87
C ALA A 52 -66.35 86.13 -7.80
N ASP A 53 -66.60 86.85 -6.70
CA ASP A 53 -65.69 86.92 -5.55
C ASP A 53 -65.52 85.56 -4.86
N LEU A 54 -66.61 84.80 -4.71
CA LEU A 54 -66.58 83.45 -4.14
C LEU A 54 -65.81 82.48 -5.05
N LEU A 55 -66.05 82.54 -6.36
CA LEU A 55 -65.33 81.73 -7.33
C LEU A 55 -63.83 82.06 -7.32
N ASN A 56 -63.50 83.34 -7.33
CA ASN A 56 -62.12 83.82 -7.28
C ASN A 56 -61.42 83.39 -5.98
N HIS A 57 -62.13 83.42 -4.84
CA HIS A 57 -61.60 82.94 -3.57
C HIS A 57 -61.23 81.45 -3.62
N TYR A 58 -62.14 80.60 -4.09
CA TYR A 58 -61.86 79.16 -4.20
C TYR A 58 -60.81 78.85 -5.27
N GLN A 59 -60.80 79.57 -6.39
CA GLN A 59 -59.77 79.42 -7.41
C GLN A 59 -58.38 79.78 -6.88
N PHE A 60 -58.27 80.87 -6.11
CA PHE A 60 -57.02 81.24 -5.46
C PHE A 60 -56.56 80.20 -4.42
N GLN A 61 -57.48 79.71 -3.58
CA GLN A 61 -57.16 78.63 -2.63
C GLN A 61 -56.70 77.35 -3.34
N TRP A 62 -57.37 76.99 -4.44
CA TRP A 62 -57.00 75.83 -5.24
C TRP A 62 -55.62 75.97 -5.89
N CYS A 63 -55.32 77.14 -6.47
CA CYS A 63 -53.99 77.42 -7.03
C CYS A 63 -52.91 77.30 -5.95
N ARG A 64 -53.13 77.91 -4.78
CA ARG A 64 -52.20 77.82 -3.65
C ARG A 64 -51.98 76.37 -3.19
N MET A 65 -53.05 75.57 -3.12
CA MET A 65 -52.95 74.16 -2.74
C MET A 65 -52.19 73.34 -3.77
N ARG A 66 -52.40 73.60 -5.07
CA ARG A 66 -51.66 72.96 -6.16
C ARG A 66 -50.17 73.28 -6.07
N GLU A 67 -49.82 74.56 -5.93
CA GLU A 67 -48.42 74.99 -5.79
C GLU A 67 -47.74 74.32 -4.58
N ALA A 68 -48.43 74.25 -3.44
CA ALA A 68 -47.91 73.54 -2.27
C ALA A 68 -47.75 72.03 -2.51
N SER A 69 -48.68 71.41 -3.25
CA SER A 69 -48.60 70.00 -3.64
C SER A 69 -47.44 69.72 -4.60
N ASP A 70 -47.19 70.62 -5.55
CA ASP A 70 -46.08 70.48 -6.51
C ASP A 70 -44.72 70.57 -5.80
N VAL A 71 -44.57 71.50 -4.86
CA VAL A 71 -43.36 71.61 -4.03
C VAL A 71 -43.19 70.35 -3.16
N ASN A 72 -44.26 69.84 -2.56
CA ASN A 72 -44.19 68.63 -1.75
C ASN A 72 -43.83 67.39 -2.60
N TYR A 73 -44.38 67.29 -3.81
CA TYR A 73 -44.02 66.24 -4.77
C TYR A 73 -42.53 66.31 -5.13
N GLN A 74 -41.99 67.49 -5.43
CA GLN A 74 -40.57 67.66 -5.74
C GLN A 74 -39.66 67.29 -4.57
N LEU A 75 -40.02 67.67 -3.34
CA LEU A 75 -39.29 67.29 -2.13
C LEU A 75 -39.33 65.78 -1.90
N ALA A 76 -40.49 65.15 -2.10
CA ALA A 76 -40.64 63.70 -2.01
C ALA A 76 -39.80 62.98 -3.07
N GLU A 77 -39.77 63.46 -4.31
CA GLU A 77 -38.95 62.90 -5.38
C GLU A 77 -37.45 63.02 -5.09
N GLN A 78 -37.01 64.15 -4.52
CA GLN A 78 -35.61 64.32 -4.10
C GLN A 78 -35.23 63.37 -2.96
N ALA A 79 -36.13 63.21 -1.97
CA ALA A 79 -35.94 62.25 -0.89
C ALA A 79 -35.86 60.80 -1.42
N ASP A 80 -36.76 60.42 -2.33
CA ASP A 80 -36.79 59.09 -2.95
C ASP A 80 -35.50 58.79 -3.72
N LYS A 81 -34.98 59.76 -4.48
CA LYS A 81 -33.68 59.63 -5.17
C LYS A 81 -32.53 59.43 -4.19
N ALA A 82 -32.51 60.19 -3.08
CA ALA A 82 -31.48 60.05 -2.05
C ALA A 82 -31.56 58.69 -1.34
N ILE A 83 -32.77 58.23 -1.01
CA ILE A 83 -33.00 56.92 -0.39
C ILE A 83 -32.54 55.80 -1.33
N THR A 84 -32.95 55.83 -2.60
CA THR A 84 -32.55 54.82 -3.60
C THR A 84 -31.03 54.78 -3.78
N ALA A 85 -30.36 55.92 -3.77
CA ALA A 85 -28.91 55.98 -3.85
C ALA A 85 -28.25 55.31 -2.63
N ILE A 86 -28.75 55.59 -1.42
CA ILE A 86 -28.26 54.98 -0.18
C ILE A 86 -28.51 53.47 -0.18
N GLU A 87 -29.71 53.03 -0.56
CA GLU A 87 -30.06 51.62 -0.65
C GLU A 87 -29.15 50.87 -1.63
N SER A 88 -28.86 51.45 -2.80
CA SER A 88 -27.95 50.83 -3.77
C SER A 88 -26.52 50.71 -3.22
N TYR A 89 -26.04 51.72 -2.49
CA TYR A 89 -24.73 51.70 -1.85
C TYR A 89 -24.65 50.65 -0.74
N ILE A 90 -25.66 50.57 0.12
CA ILE A 90 -25.75 49.58 1.19
C ILE A 90 -25.79 48.17 0.61
N ASN A 91 -26.60 47.94 -0.43
CA ASN A 91 -26.66 46.65 -1.11
C ASN A 91 -25.32 46.26 -1.73
N TRP A 92 -24.60 47.20 -2.35
CA TRP A 92 -23.27 46.95 -2.89
C TRP A 92 -22.26 46.59 -1.78
N GLN A 93 -22.24 47.33 -0.68
CA GLN A 93 -21.40 47.01 0.48
C GLN A 93 -21.73 45.64 1.07
N HIS A 94 -23.01 45.32 1.17
CA HIS A 94 -23.45 44.02 1.67
C HIS A 94 -22.99 42.87 0.77
N GLN A 95 -23.07 43.04 -0.55
CA GLN A 95 -22.53 42.06 -1.51
C GLN A 95 -21.02 41.90 -1.38
N LEU A 96 -20.28 43.00 -1.21
CA LEU A 96 -18.83 42.96 -1.01
C LEU A 96 -18.45 42.19 0.25
N VAL A 97 -19.11 42.51 1.38
CA VAL A 97 -18.89 41.81 2.66
C VAL A 97 -19.25 40.34 2.54
N THR A 98 -20.39 40.01 1.93
CA THR A 98 -20.82 38.62 1.73
C THR A 98 -19.82 37.83 0.90
N THR A 99 -19.29 38.44 -0.17
CA THR A 99 -18.26 37.82 -1.02
C THR A 99 -16.97 37.60 -0.24
N LEU A 100 -16.54 38.60 0.54
CA LEU A 100 -15.36 38.48 1.39
C LEU A 100 -15.53 37.37 2.44
N THR A 101 -16.66 37.32 3.13
CA THR A 101 -16.96 36.27 4.12
C THR A 101 -16.97 34.89 3.47
N SER A 102 -17.57 34.75 2.28
CA SER A 102 -17.54 33.49 1.52
C SER A 102 -16.11 33.07 1.17
N ASN A 103 -15.28 34.00 0.71
CA ASN A 103 -13.88 33.73 0.39
C ASN A 103 -13.07 33.34 1.64
N LEU A 104 -13.26 34.02 2.76
CA LEU A 104 -12.60 33.70 4.02
C LEU A 104 -13.01 32.30 4.54
N ASN A 105 -14.28 31.94 4.41
CA ASN A 105 -14.77 30.60 4.75
C ASN A 105 -14.14 29.54 3.84
N SER A 106 -13.98 29.82 2.55
CA SER A 106 -13.29 28.92 1.61
C SER A 106 -11.83 28.71 2.01
N VAL A 107 -11.11 29.77 2.38
CA VAL A 107 -9.73 29.68 2.88
C VAL A 107 -9.66 28.84 4.16
N SER A 108 -10.57 29.05 5.12
CA SER A 108 -10.64 28.24 6.34
C SER A 108 -10.87 26.75 6.02
N SER A 109 -11.76 26.45 5.08
CA SER A 109 -11.97 25.07 4.59
C SER A 109 -10.71 24.48 3.96
N MET A 110 -9.98 25.25 3.15
CA MET A 110 -8.70 24.81 2.58
C MET A 110 -7.66 24.49 3.66
N VAL A 111 -7.57 25.29 4.73
CA VAL A 111 -6.66 25.02 5.85
C VAL A 111 -7.01 23.68 6.52
N VAL A 112 -8.29 23.40 6.76
CA VAL A 112 -8.71 22.11 7.33
C VAL A 112 -8.38 20.95 6.39
N GLN A 113 -8.56 21.11 5.08
CA GLN A 113 -8.19 20.09 4.10
C GLN A 113 -6.67 19.86 4.06
N LEU A 114 -5.87 20.92 4.11
CA LEU A 114 -4.41 20.82 4.20
C LEU A 114 -3.99 20.09 5.47
N GLN A 115 -4.62 20.37 6.61
CA GLN A 115 -4.34 19.66 7.85
C GLN A 115 -4.62 18.15 7.71
N LYS A 116 -5.74 17.76 7.09
CA LYS A 116 -6.06 16.34 6.82
C LYS A 116 -5.02 15.69 5.91
N ILE A 117 -4.55 16.40 4.89
CA ILE A 117 -3.49 15.90 3.99
C ILE A 117 -2.19 15.71 4.79
N THR A 118 -1.81 16.67 5.61
CA THR A 118 -0.62 16.58 6.47
C THR A 118 -0.73 15.40 7.45
N GLU A 119 -1.88 15.19 8.07
CA GLU A 119 -2.13 14.03 8.93
C GLU A 119 -2.03 12.72 8.15
N SER A 120 -2.60 12.65 6.94
CA SER A 120 -2.50 11.48 6.06
C SER A 120 -1.05 11.19 5.63
N ILE A 121 -0.26 12.23 5.36
CA ILE A 121 1.17 12.11 5.06
C ILE A 121 1.91 11.54 6.28
N GLY A 122 1.65 12.06 7.48
CA GLY A 122 2.25 11.55 8.71
C GLY A 122 1.93 10.08 8.95
N VAL A 123 0.67 9.67 8.75
CA VAL A 123 0.30 8.24 8.83
C VAL A 123 1.06 7.42 7.78
N THR A 124 1.14 7.90 6.55
CA THR A 124 1.86 7.19 5.47
C THR A 124 3.34 7.02 5.80
N GLU A 125 3.99 8.07 6.33
CA GLU A 125 5.38 8.04 6.76
C GLU A 125 5.59 7.00 7.87
N THR A 126 4.74 6.98 8.90
CA THR A 126 4.82 5.96 9.96
C THR A 126 4.59 4.54 9.47
N THR A 127 3.72 4.34 8.47
CA THR A 127 3.54 3.02 7.86
C THR A 127 4.76 2.62 7.05
N LEU A 128 5.38 3.57 6.35
CA LEU A 128 6.56 3.32 5.53
C LEU A 128 7.76 2.95 6.40
N THR A 129 8.02 3.68 7.48
CA THR A 129 9.08 3.34 8.42
C THR A 129 8.88 1.95 9.03
N LYS A 130 7.65 1.61 9.42
CA LYS A 130 7.33 0.26 9.89
C LYS A 130 7.58 -0.81 8.83
N THR A 131 7.24 -0.54 7.57
CA THR A 131 7.53 -1.50 6.49
C THR A 131 9.02 -1.65 6.23
N GLU A 132 9.80 -0.57 6.34
CA GLU A 132 11.27 -0.62 6.23
C GLU A 132 11.88 -1.46 7.36
N GLU A 133 11.42 -1.28 8.60
CA GLU A 133 11.83 -2.11 9.74
C GLU A 133 11.52 -3.59 9.51
N GLN A 134 10.31 -3.90 9.03
CA GLN A 134 9.93 -5.28 8.72
C GLN A 134 10.75 -5.88 7.57
N LEU A 135 11.11 -5.06 6.58
CA LEU A 135 11.94 -5.49 5.46
C LEU A 135 13.39 -5.76 5.90
N ALA A 136 13.94 -4.96 6.80
CA ALA A 136 15.24 -5.21 7.41
C ALA A 136 15.26 -6.53 8.19
N LEU A 137 14.23 -6.80 9.01
CA LEU A 137 14.09 -8.08 9.72
C LEU A 137 13.99 -9.27 8.76
N LEU A 138 13.28 -9.10 7.64
CA LEU A 138 13.18 -10.13 6.62
C LEU A 138 14.53 -10.39 5.94
N GLU A 139 15.30 -9.34 5.67
CA GLU A 139 16.65 -9.46 5.11
C GLU A 139 17.57 -10.26 6.04
N ASP A 140 17.53 -9.97 7.34
CA ASP A 140 18.30 -10.72 8.34
C ASP A 140 17.87 -12.19 8.40
N PHE A 141 16.56 -12.46 8.40
CA PHE A 141 16.05 -13.84 8.35
C PHE A 141 16.49 -14.60 7.10
N VAL A 142 16.53 -13.93 5.94
CA VAL A 142 17.01 -14.53 4.69
C VAL A 142 18.51 -14.84 4.79
N LYS A 143 19.32 -13.95 5.35
CA LYS A 143 20.76 -14.19 5.58
C LYS A 143 20.97 -15.39 6.50
N ASP A 144 20.25 -15.46 7.62
CA ASP A 144 20.33 -16.58 8.57
C ASP A 144 19.96 -17.90 7.89
N SER A 145 18.87 -17.91 7.11
CA SER A 145 18.45 -19.09 6.37
C SER A 145 19.48 -19.53 5.32
N GLN A 146 20.16 -18.60 4.67
CA GLN A 146 21.22 -18.91 3.70
C GLN A 146 22.43 -19.53 4.42
N PHE A 147 22.86 -18.92 5.51
CA PHE A 147 23.96 -19.43 6.33
C PHE A 147 23.68 -20.85 6.85
N ASP A 148 22.47 -21.09 7.37
CA ASP A 148 22.04 -22.42 7.81
C ASP A 148 22.06 -23.45 6.68
N SER A 149 21.71 -23.05 5.46
CA SER A 149 21.77 -23.93 4.30
C SER A 149 23.22 -24.28 3.94
N GLU A 150 24.11 -23.29 3.95
CA GLU A 150 25.54 -23.49 3.69
C GLU A 150 26.19 -24.40 4.74
N LEU A 151 25.85 -24.21 6.02
CA LEU A 151 26.33 -25.06 7.11
C LEU A 151 25.88 -26.50 6.92
N LYS A 152 24.59 -26.73 6.62
CA LYS A 152 24.06 -28.07 6.33
C LYS A 152 24.75 -28.71 5.14
N ASP A 153 25.08 -27.95 4.11
CA ASP A 153 25.79 -28.49 2.94
C ASP A 153 27.26 -28.80 3.25
N CYS A 154 27.91 -28.03 4.13
CA CYS A 154 29.23 -28.36 4.67
C CYS A 154 29.19 -29.66 5.47
N ASP A 155 28.23 -29.81 6.38
CA ASP A 155 28.05 -31.01 7.20
C ASP A 155 27.81 -32.26 6.34
N LYS A 156 26.95 -32.16 5.31
CA LYS A 156 26.74 -33.25 4.35
C LYS A 156 28.04 -33.65 3.66
N LYS A 157 28.83 -32.68 3.18
CA LYS A 157 30.13 -32.96 2.54
C LYS A 157 31.08 -33.63 3.52
N PHE A 158 31.11 -33.19 4.77
CA PHE A 158 31.93 -33.80 5.81
C PHE A 158 31.55 -35.26 6.06
N ILE A 159 30.26 -35.55 6.22
CA ILE A 159 29.74 -36.91 6.41
C ILE A 159 30.09 -37.80 5.21
N MET A 160 29.88 -37.32 3.98
CA MET A 160 30.23 -38.06 2.76
C MET A 160 31.73 -38.39 2.69
N LEU A 161 32.59 -37.43 3.03
CA LEU A 161 34.04 -37.66 3.06
C LEU A 161 34.44 -38.67 4.14
N GLN A 162 33.79 -38.61 5.31
CA GLN A 162 34.01 -39.56 6.39
C GLN A 162 33.62 -40.98 5.96
N GLU A 163 32.45 -41.15 5.35
CA GLU A 163 31.99 -42.44 4.82
C GLU A 163 32.92 -42.97 3.73
N GLN A 164 33.36 -42.10 2.81
CA GLN A 164 34.30 -42.48 1.76
C GLN A 164 35.64 -42.96 2.34
N LYS A 165 36.16 -42.27 3.36
CA LYS A 165 37.40 -42.66 4.05
C LYS A 165 37.24 -43.97 4.81
N PHE A 166 36.10 -44.19 5.45
CA PHE A 166 35.80 -45.45 6.12
C PHE A 166 35.74 -46.61 5.12
N ALA A 167 35.08 -46.42 3.96
CA ALA A 167 35.02 -47.41 2.90
C ALA A 167 36.41 -47.70 2.30
N GLU A 168 37.25 -46.68 2.14
CA GLU A 168 38.64 -46.83 1.67
C GLU A 168 39.48 -47.66 2.66
N LEU A 169 39.34 -47.41 3.96
CA LEU A 169 40.01 -48.19 5.01
C LEU A 169 39.55 -49.65 5.02
N GLU A 170 38.24 -49.90 4.94
CA GLU A 170 37.73 -51.28 4.93
C GLU A 170 38.18 -52.02 3.66
N ARG A 171 38.26 -51.33 2.52
CA ARG A 171 38.84 -51.89 1.29
C ARG A 171 40.31 -52.24 1.47
N LEU A 172 41.11 -51.35 2.06
CA LEU A 172 42.53 -51.57 2.29
C LEU A 172 42.77 -52.74 3.25
N LYS A 173 41.99 -52.81 4.33
CA LYS A 173 41.98 -53.93 5.28
C LYS A 173 41.61 -55.25 4.61
N SER A 174 40.55 -55.28 3.78
CA SER A 174 40.18 -56.47 3.02
C SER A 174 41.29 -56.90 2.06
N ASN A 175 41.93 -55.96 1.36
CA ASN A 175 43.05 -56.26 0.47
C ASN A 175 44.25 -56.82 1.26
N LEU A 176 44.58 -56.24 2.40
CA LEU A 176 45.67 -56.71 3.26
C LEU A 176 45.40 -58.13 3.79
N MET A 177 44.17 -58.43 4.22
CA MET A 177 43.79 -59.78 4.62
C MET A 177 43.90 -60.78 3.47
N ALA A 178 43.47 -60.39 2.25
CA ALA A 178 43.60 -61.24 1.08
C ALA A 178 45.07 -61.52 0.72
N GLN A 179 45.92 -60.49 0.76
CA GLN A 179 47.37 -60.62 0.55
C GLN A 179 48.01 -61.50 1.63
N HIS A 180 47.66 -61.30 2.90
CA HIS A 180 48.15 -62.12 4.00
C HIS A 180 47.76 -63.59 3.82
N LEU A 181 46.49 -63.87 3.49
CA LEU A 181 46.00 -65.24 3.23
C LEU A 181 46.73 -65.89 2.04
N GLN A 182 47.00 -65.11 0.98
CA GLN A 182 47.80 -65.58 -0.15
C GLN A 182 49.24 -65.90 0.28
N LYS A 183 49.91 -65.00 1.02
CA LYS A 183 51.29 -65.19 1.51
C LYS A 183 51.39 -66.42 2.41
N VAL A 184 50.41 -66.64 3.29
CA VAL A 184 50.31 -67.84 4.13
C VAL A 184 50.17 -69.10 3.26
N ARG A 185 49.28 -69.10 2.27
CA ARG A 185 49.13 -70.25 1.34
C ARG A 185 50.40 -70.54 0.55
N GLU A 186 51.08 -69.51 0.07
CA GLU A 186 52.37 -69.65 -0.62
C GLU A 186 53.45 -70.21 0.31
N TYR A 187 53.46 -69.77 1.58
CA TYR A 187 54.36 -70.32 2.60
C TYR A 187 54.06 -71.79 2.89
N GLU A 188 52.79 -72.15 3.13
CA GLU A 188 52.34 -73.53 3.36
C GLU A 188 52.69 -74.44 2.18
N THR A 189 52.43 -74.01 0.95
CA THR A 189 52.76 -74.81 -0.25
C THR A 189 54.27 -75.00 -0.41
N LYS A 190 55.09 -73.97 -0.13
CA LYS A 190 56.56 -74.10 -0.07
C LYS A 190 56.99 -75.08 1.01
N GLN A 191 56.38 -75.06 2.19
CA GLN A 191 56.69 -76.00 3.28
C GLN A 191 56.30 -77.44 2.92
N ILE A 192 55.12 -77.63 2.32
CA ILE A 192 54.67 -78.94 1.83
C ILE A 192 55.62 -79.47 0.75
N PHE A 193 56.02 -78.62 -0.20
CA PHE A 193 56.98 -79.00 -1.24
C PHE A 193 58.33 -79.43 -0.64
N LYS A 194 58.90 -78.63 0.27
CA LYS A 194 60.13 -78.99 1.01
C LYS A 194 59.97 -80.30 1.77
N ALA A 195 58.81 -80.54 2.39
CA ALA A 195 58.54 -81.78 3.11
C ALA A 195 58.47 -82.99 2.15
N LYS A 196 57.84 -82.84 0.98
CA LYS A 196 57.81 -83.87 -0.07
C LYS A 196 59.18 -84.15 -0.65
N GLU A 197 59.99 -83.13 -0.91
CA GLU A 197 61.36 -83.30 -1.40
C GLU A 197 62.21 -84.06 -0.38
N ARG A 198 62.12 -83.69 0.90
CA ARG A 198 62.74 -84.46 1.99
C ARG A 198 62.26 -85.91 2.00
N GLN A 199 60.95 -86.15 1.89
CA GLN A 199 60.39 -87.50 1.84
C GLN A 199 60.94 -88.30 0.65
N ALA A 200 61.02 -87.70 -0.55
CA ALA A 200 61.56 -88.35 -1.74
C ALA A 200 63.06 -88.68 -1.59
N ILE A 201 63.85 -87.79 -0.96
CA ILE A 201 65.26 -88.05 -0.63
C ILE A 201 65.36 -89.21 0.36
N PHE A 202 64.54 -89.21 1.42
CA PHE A 202 64.51 -90.31 2.39
C PHE A 202 64.07 -91.62 1.75
N GLU A 203 63.10 -91.60 0.84
CA GLU A 203 62.61 -92.78 0.12
C GLU A 203 63.67 -93.31 -0.85
N GLN A 204 64.37 -92.44 -1.58
CA GLN A 204 65.50 -92.84 -2.43
C GLN A 204 66.67 -93.41 -1.61
N ALA A 205 66.97 -92.80 -0.46
CA ALA A 205 67.97 -93.33 0.47
C ALA A 205 67.56 -94.71 0.99
N PHE A 206 66.29 -94.87 1.37
CA PHE A 206 65.72 -96.14 1.82
C PHE A 206 65.71 -97.21 0.73
N GLU A 207 65.36 -96.87 -0.53
CA GLU A 207 65.45 -97.81 -1.65
C GLU A 207 66.88 -98.24 -1.93
N THR A 208 67.84 -97.30 -1.82
CA THR A 208 69.27 -97.59 -1.95
C THR A 208 69.73 -98.51 -0.83
N GLU A 209 69.27 -98.28 0.40
CA GLU A 209 69.54 -99.13 1.57
C GLU A 209 68.91 -100.53 1.40
N ILE A 210 67.68 -100.63 0.88
CA ILE A 210 67.04 -101.91 0.53
C ILE A 210 67.81 -102.63 -0.59
N ARG A 211 68.30 -101.91 -1.60
CA ARG A 211 69.09 -102.49 -2.69
C ARG A 211 70.44 -103.01 -2.18
N GLN A 212 71.12 -102.23 -1.35
CA GLN A 212 72.32 -102.68 -0.63
C GLN A 212 72.04 -103.88 0.29
N TYR A 213 70.90 -103.92 0.98
CA TYR A 213 70.50 -105.06 1.80
C TYR A 213 70.27 -106.31 0.95
N LYS A 214 69.62 -106.20 -0.21
CA LYS A 214 69.42 -107.31 -1.16
C LYS A 214 70.73 -107.83 -1.76
N GLU A 215 71.72 -106.96 -1.96
CA GLU A 215 73.03 -107.31 -2.52
C GLU A 215 74.01 -107.85 -1.47
N SER A 216 73.93 -107.42 -0.21
CA SER A 216 74.90 -107.76 0.85
C SER A 216 74.35 -108.66 1.97
N GLY A 217 73.03 -108.83 2.07
CA GLY A 217 72.36 -109.69 3.07
C GLY A 217 72.39 -109.17 4.52
N ILE A 218 72.92 -107.97 4.78
CA ILE A 218 73.10 -107.42 6.13
C ILE A 218 72.41 -106.07 6.22
N ILE A 219 71.47 -105.91 7.17
CA ILE A 219 70.81 -104.63 7.44
C ILE A 219 71.84 -103.74 8.14
N PRO A 220 72.14 -102.52 7.63
CA PRO A 220 72.91 -101.55 8.40
C PRO A 220 72.14 -101.25 9.69
N ARG A 221 72.68 -101.66 10.84
CA ARG A 221 72.23 -101.07 12.11
C ARG A 221 72.49 -99.58 11.99
N LEU A 222 71.44 -98.78 12.06
CA LEU A 222 71.54 -97.33 12.29
C LEU A 222 72.64 -97.11 13.33
N SER A 223 73.77 -96.55 12.86
CA SER A 223 74.78 -96.03 13.75
C SER A 223 74.07 -95.00 14.60
N GLN A 224 73.87 -95.32 15.87
CA GLN A 224 73.60 -94.34 16.90
C GLN A 224 74.84 -93.45 17.04
N ALA A 225 75.09 -92.60 16.05
CA ALA A 225 76.02 -91.50 16.17
C ALA A 225 75.17 -90.29 16.56
N ASN A 226 75.23 -89.96 17.85
CA ASN A 226 74.56 -88.84 18.51
C ASN A 226 73.03 -88.92 18.68
N ARG A 227 72.60 -89.86 19.54
CA ARG A 227 71.63 -89.46 20.58
C ARG A 227 72.42 -88.72 21.67
N GLN A 228 72.63 -87.42 21.49
CA GLN A 228 72.62 -86.56 22.67
C GLN A 228 71.18 -86.59 23.17
N THR A 229 71.02 -87.15 24.36
CA THR A 229 69.82 -87.02 25.18
C THR A 229 69.62 -85.55 25.51
N ALA A 230 69.07 -84.77 24.58
CA ALA A 230 68.38 -83.53 24.94
C ALA A 230 66.99 -83.96 25.45
N SER A 231 66.92 -84.27 26.74
CA SER A 231 65.65 -84.26 27.46
C SER A 231 65.07 -82.86 27.34
N LEU A 232 63.75 -82.75 27.15
CA LEU A 232 63.03 -81.47 27.04
C LEU A 232 63.08 -80.60 28.31
N GLU A 233 63.78 -81.06 29.36
CA GLU A 233 64.04 -80.31 30.60
C GLU A 233 65.27 -79.39 30.50
N GLU A 234 66.06 -79.44 29.43
CA GLU A 234 67.26 -78.61 29.23
C GLU A 234 67.21 -77.83 27.91
N ILE A 235 66.14 -77.06 27.71
CA ILE A 235 66.15 -75.92 26.78
C ILE A 235 65.97 -74.68 27.64
N VAL A 236 67.08 -73.99 27.93
CA VAL A 236 67.01 -72.58 28.30
C VAL A 236 66.68 -71.84 27.02
N VAL A 237 65.45 -71.35 26.92
CA VAL A 237 65.05 -70.40 25.88
C VAL A 237 65.83 -69.11 26.16
N GLU A 238 66.93 -68.89 25.44
CA GLU A 238 67.49 -67.56 25.32
C GLU A 238 66.50 -66.73 24.51
N ASP A 239 65.72 -65.94 25.25
CA ASP A 239 64.78 -64.95 24.73
C ASP A 239 65.63 -63.81 24.15
N ASP A 240 66.09 -63.95 22.91
CA ASP A 240 66.82 -62.90 22.20
C ASP A 240 65.81 -61.88 21.65
N PRO A 241 65.67 -60.68 22.26
CA PRO A 241 64.69 -59.68 21.85
C PRO A 241 65.01 -59.08 20.47
N SER A 242 66.23 -59.30 19.96
CA SER A 242 66.66 -58.83 18.63
C SER A 242 65.92 -59.54 17.52
N SER A 243 65.71 -60.86 17.68
CA SER A 243 64.98 -61.70 16.74
C SER A 243 63.49 -61.33 16.67
N LEU A 244 62.91 -60.87 17.78
CA LEU A 244 61.52 -60.40 17.83
C LEU A 244 61.37 -58.99 17.22
N ASN A 245 62.35 -58.10 17.41
CA ASN A 245 62.36 -56.77 16.78
C ASN A 245 62.52 -56.87 15.26
N GLU A 246 63.36 -57.78 14.76
CA GLU A 246 63.52 -57.98 13.30
C GLU A 246 62.24 -58.54 12.64
N PHE A 247 61.42 -59.29 13.37
CA PHE A 247 60.12 -59.77 12.90
C PHE A 247 59.01 -58.70 12.94
N LEU A 248 59.11 -57.69 13.82
CA LEU A 248 58.10 -56.64 13.97
C LEU A 248 58.31 -55.46 13.02
N ASP A 249 59.50 -55.33 12.42
CA ASP A 249 59.87 -54.27 11.47
C ASP A 249 59.70 -54.67 9.97
N GLU A 250 59.16 -55.87 9.67
CA GLU A 250 58.74 -56.34 8.32
C GLU A 250 57.21 -56.39 8.13
#